data_AF-A0A967HJ50-F1
#
_entry.id   AF-A0A967HJ50-F1
#
_cell.length_a   1.000
_cell.length_b   1.000
_cell.length_c   1.000
_cell.angle_alpha   90.00
_cell.angle_beta   90.00
_cell.angle_gamma   90.00
#
_symmetry.space_group_name_H-M   'P 1'
#
loop_
_entity.id
_entity.type
_entity.pdbx_description
1 polymer ?
#
loop_
_entity_poly.entity_id
_entity_poly.type
_entity_poly.pdbx_seq_one_letter_code
_entity_poly.pdbx_strand_id
1 'polypeptide(L)' 'AVLRDGSIVGIYHKVLLPNYGVFDEDRYFAAGHAPGAVWEVGDATVGVSICEDVWLSRGPTLAQA' A
#
# COMPACT_ATOMS: atom_id res chain seq x y z
N ALA A 1 -6.29 -3.81 5.65
CA ALA A 1 -6.76 -5.10 5.09
C ALA A 1 -7.85 -4.81 4.07
N VAL A 2 -7.94 -5.62 3.02
CA VAL A 2 -9.05 -5.65 2.07
C VAL A 2 -10.01 -6.73 2.55
N LEU A 3 -11.30 -6.40 2.67
CA LEU A 3 -12.32 -7.31 3.21
C LEU A 3 -13.38 -7.62 2.16
N ARG A 4 -13.85 -8.87 2.17
CA ARG A 4 -14.96 -9.34 1.35
C ARG A 4 -15.72 -10.42 2.10
N ASP A 5 -17.05 -10.33 2.11
CA ASP A 5 -17.95 -11.34 2.70
C ASP A 5 -17.57 -11.72 4.16
N GLY A 6 -17.24 -10.70 4.96
CA GLY A 6 -16.83 -10.87 6.36
C GLY A 6 -15.42 -11.43 6.58
N SER A 7 -14.64 -11.63 5.52
CA SER A 7 -13.28 -12.19 5.56
C SER A 7 -12.22 -11.21 5.08
N ILE A 8 -11.00 -11.34 5.57
CA ILE A 8 -9.83 -10.61 5.05
C ILE A 8 -9.34 -11.33 3.79
N VAL A 9 -9.35 -10.64 2.65
CA VAL A 9 -8.90 -11.17 1.36
C VAL A 9 -7.55 -10.60 0.91
N GLY A 10 -7.02 -9.64 1.65
CA GLY A 10 -5.71 -9.07 1.38
C GLY A 10 -5.23 -8.16 2.49
N ILE A 11 -3.93 -7.99 2.59
CA ILE A 11 -3.31 -7.01 3.48
C ILE A 11 -2.25 -6.28 2.68
N TYR A 12 -2.32 -4.96 2.68
CA TYR A 12 -1.27 -4.09 2.19
C TYR A 12 -0.60 -3.44 3.39
N HIS A 13 0.73 -3.44 3.39
CA HIS A 13 1.54 -2.69 4.33
C HIS A 13 2.19 -1.54 3.58
N LYS A 14 2.10 -0.32 4.14
CA LYS A 14 2.73 0.89 3.60
C LYS A 14 4.22 0.65 3.37
N VAL A 15 4.74 1.05 2.21
CA VAL A 15 6.14 0.78 1.84
C VAL A 15 7.02 1.98 2.17
N LEU A 16 6.56 3.19 1.86
CA LEU A 16 7.29 4.43 2.08
C LEU A 16 6.88 5.04 3.43
N LEU A 17 7.78 4.96 4.40
CA LEU A 17 7.58 5.49 5.76
C LEU A 17 8.26 6.87 5.90
N PRO A 18 7.53 8.00 5.76
CA PRO A 18 8.11 9.32 5.94
C PRO A 18 8.61 9.49 7.38
N ASN A 19 9.85 9.96 7.50
CA ASN A 19 10.49 10.27 8.78
C ASN A 19 11.02 11.71 8.81
N TYR A 20 10.20 12.63 8.31
CA TYR A 20 10.54 14.05 8.17
C TYR A 20 9.35 14.95 8.52
N GLY A 21 9.64 16.20 8.92
CA GLY A 21 8.63 17.19 9.26
C GLY A 21 7.79 16.78 10.48
N VAL A 22 6.50 16.55 10.26
CA VAL A 22 5.56 16.08 11.29
C VAL A 22 5.46 14.56 11.38
N PHE A 23 6.18 13.83 10.52
CA PHE A 23 6.12 12.37 10.44
C PHE A 23 7.35 11.72 11.10
N ASP A 24 7.09 10.65 11.84
CA ASP A 24 8.10 9.80 12.51
C ASP A 24 7.71 8.32 12.31
N GLU A 25 7.34 7.93 11.09
CA GLU A 25 6.73 6.62 10.83
C GLU A 25 7.73 5.46 10.96
N ASP A 26 9.01 5.69 10.68
CA ASP A 26 10.07 4.68 10.74
C ASP A 26 10.34 4.22 12.20
N ARG A 27 9.98 5.05 13.19
CA ARG A 27 10.01 4.67 14.61
C ARG A 27 8.98 3.60 14.96
N TYR A 28 7.81 3.62 14.31
CA TYR A 28 6.65 2.83 14.73
C TYR A 28 6.40 1.61 13.84
N PHE A 29 6.80 1.66 12.58
CA PHE A 29 6.44 0.67 11.58
C PHE A 29 7.65 0.10 10.86
N ALA A 30 7.54 -1.17 10.45
CA ALA A 30 8.43 -1.75 9.47
C ALA A 30 7.86 -1.54 8.07
N ALA A 31 8.71 -1.21 7.10
CA ALA A 31 8.29 -1.03 5.72
C ALA A 31 7.67 -2.32 5.13
N GLY A 32 6.60 -2.15 4.36
CA GLY A 32 5.98 -3.20 3.58
C GLY A 32 6.87 -3.68 2.43
N HIS A 33 6.64 -4.93 2.00
CA HIS A 33 7.43 -5.59 0.95
C HIS A 33 6.57 -6.08 -0.23
N ALA A 34 5.39 -5.50 -0.45
CA ALA A 34 4.37 -6.08 -1.33
C ALA A 34 4.38 -5.47 -2.74
N PRO A 35 5.12 -6.03 -3.72
CA PRO A 35 4.81 -5.77 -5.12
C PRO A 35 3.45 -6.39 -5.45
N GLY A 36 2.64 -5.70 -6.26
CA GLY A 36 1.38 -6.26 -6.76
C GLY A 36 0.22 -6.27 -5.75
N ALA A 37 0.09 -5.21 -4.95
CA ALA A 37 -1.09 -4.97 -4.10
C ALA A 37 -2.31 -4.56 -4.94
N VAL A 38 -2.76 -5.47 -5.79
CA VAL A 38 -3.92 -5.33 -6.69
C VAL A 38 -4.94 -6.42 -6.39
N TRP A 39 -6.21 -6.06 -6.44
CA TRP A 39 -7.34 -6.97 -6.24
C TRP A 39 -8.40 -6.71 -7.31
N GLU A 40 -9.09 -7.77 -7.71
CA GLU A 40 -10.25 -7.67 -8.59
C GLU A 40 -11.50 -7.32 -7.79
N VAL A 41 -12.21 -6.28 -8.23
CA VAL A 41 -13.47 -5.79 -7.68
C VAL A 41 -14.49 -5.68 -8.81
N GLY A 42 -15.24 -6.77 -9.03
CA GLY A 42 -16.07 -6.90 -10.23
C GLY A 42 -15.18 -7.03 -11.47
N ASP A 43 -15.38 -6.16 -12.44
CA ASP A 43 -14.59 -6.10 -13.68
C ASP A 43 -13.41 -5.11 -13.60
N ALA A 44 -13.11 -4.58 -12.41
CA ALA A 44 -12.08 -3.59 -12.18
C ALA A 44 -10.90 -4.16 -11.38
N THR A 45 -9.69 -3.95 -11.88
CA THR A 45 -8.45 -4.15 -11.13
C THR A 45 -8.17 -2.91 -10.27
N VAL A 46 -8.06 -3.10 -8.95
CA VAL A 46 -7.87 -2.01 -7.97
C VAL A 46 -6.54 -2.19 -7.25
N GLY A 47 -5.64 -1.22 -7.41
CA GLY A 47 -4.40 -1.11 -6.62
C GLY A 47 -4.61 -0.35 -5.31
N VAL A 48 -3.94 -0.77 -4.23
CA VAL A 48 -3.94 -0.06 -2.93
C VAL A 48 -2.55 0.50 -2.63
N SER A 49 -2.51 1.78 -2.25
CA SER A 49 -1.32 2.48 -1.78
C SER A 49 -1.68 3.35 -0.57
N ILE A 50 -0.74 3.66 0.32
CA ILE A 50 -1.00 4.47 1.51
C ILE A 50 -0.14 5.74 1.48
N CYS A 51 -0.79 6.92 1.46
CA CYS A 51 -0.17 8.24 1.57
C CYS A 51 1.11 8.40 0.72
N GLU A 52 2.29 8.39 1.35
CA GLU A 52 3.60 8.58 0.72
C GLU A 52 3.87 7.66 -0.48
N ASP A 53 3.29 6.45 -0.49
CA ASP A 53 3.47 5.45 -1.53
C ASP A 53 3.17 5.97 -2.96
N VAL A 54 2.25 6.93 -3.12
CA VAL A 54 1.86 7.49 -4.44
C VAL A 54 2.73 8.68 -4.89
N TRP A 55 3.50 9.30 -4.00
CA TRP A 55 4.22 10.54 -4.32
C TRP A 55 5.49 10.30 -5.18
N LEU A 56 6.07 9.10 -5.12
CA LEU A 56 7.25 8.75 -5.92
C LEU A 56 6.85 8.12 -7.25
N SER A 57 7.27 8.73 -8.36
CA SER A 57 7.04 8.21 -9.72
C SER A 57 7.70 6.86 -9.99
N ARG A 58 8.74 6.50 -9.23
CA ARG A 58 9.37 5.16 -9.21
C ARG A 58 9.09 4.42 -7.89
N GLY A 59 7.96 4.75 -7.26
CA GLY A 59 7.52 4.18 -6.00
C GLY A 59 6.86 2.81 -6.16
N PRO A 60 6.31 2.27 -5.05
CA PRO A 60 5.67 0.94 -5.02
C PRO A 60 4.49 0.80 -5.97
N THR A 61 3.85 1.90 -6.37
CA THR A 61 2.71 1.90 -7.30
C THR A 61 3.07 1.43 -8.71
N LEU A 62 4.35 1.49 -9.11
CA LEU A 62 4.79 1.00 -10.41
C LEU A 62 4.54 -0.52 -10.59
N ALA A 63 4.55 -1.27 -9.50
CA ALA A 63 4.28 -2.71 -9.51
C ALA A 63 2.77 -3.06 -9.57
N GLN A 64 1.90 -2.06 -9.72
CA GLN A 64 0.43 -2.22 -9.77
C GLN A 64 -0.12 -2.06 -11.20
N ALA A 65 0.76 -2.03 -12.20
CA ALA A 65 0.46 -1.84 -13.63
C ALA A 65 0.92 -3.05 -14.46
#